data_AF-B4WT70-F1
#
_entry.id   AF-B4WT70-F1
#
_cell.length_a   1.000
_cell.length_b   1.000
_cell.length_c   1.000
_cell.angle_alpha   90.00
_cell.angle_beta   90.00
_cell.angle_gamma   90.00
#
_symmetry.space_group_name_H-M   'P 1'
#
loop_
_entity.id
_entity.type
_entity.pdbx_description
1 polymer ?
#
loop_
_entity_poly.entity_id
_entity_poly.type
_entity_poly.pdbx_seq_one_letter_code
_entity_poly.pdbx_strand_id
1 'polypeptide(L)'
;MKRTTSLASARFSGVCLATAALAALPLSAFAQQLPDYSYVGLGGGDDGFVINSKITLGDNFSIRPSVATDFDFDDSEDVSYLLPITYDLNAVDGGGRVYPFVGAGLGGDLGDDSTIDFAITGGVDYRFANRWVANGAVNYLPFADGDEVDFSLGVGYTFGGSY
;
A
#
# COMPACT_ATOMS: atom_id res chain seq x y z
N MET A 1 -45.27 -33.69 -16.36
CA MET A 1 -45.31 -32.49 -15.49
C MET A 1 -43.89 -32.25 -15.00
N LYS A 2 -43.22 -31.20 -15.52
CA LYS A 2 -41.85 -30.79 -15.13
C LYS A 2 -41.86 -30.24 -13.71
N ARG A 3 -40.89 -30.61 -12.87
CA ARG A 3 -40.27 -29.71 -11.88
C ARG A 3 -38.78 -30.01 -11.74
N THR A 4 -38.02 -28.98 -12.05
CA THR A 4 -36.57 -28.81 -11.90
C THR A 4 -36.33 -28.09 -10.57
N THR A 5 -35.36 -28.52 -9.77
CA THR A 5 -34.72 -27.72 -8.69
C THR A 5 -33.37 -28.38 -8.39
N SER A 6 -32.30 -27.90 -9.02
CA SER A 6 -31.39 -26.82 -8.58
C SER A 6 -30.29 -27.36 -7.68
N LEU A 7 -29.11 -27.62 -8.27
CA LEU A 7 -27.87 -27.81 -7.53
C LEU A 7 -27.48 -26.46 -6.91
N ALA A 8 -27.27 -26.44 -5.59
CA ALA A 8 -26.61 -25.33 -4.92
C ALA A 8 -25.19 -25.18 -5.50
N SER A 9 -24.95 -24.12 -6.27
CA SER A 9 -23.59 -23.73 -6.64
C SER A 9 -22.96 -23.02 -5.45
N ALA A 10 -22.13 -23.71 -4.71
CA ALA A 10 -21.17 -23.06 -3.82
C ALA A 10 -20.17 -22.32 -4.72
N ARG A 11 -20.30 -20.99 -4.82
CA ARG A 11 -19.27 -20.16 -5.44
C ARG A 11 -18.19 -19.90 -4.39
N PHE A 12 -17.21 -20.79 -4.36
CA PHE A 12 -15.86 -20.42 -3.93
C PHE A 12 -15.30 -19.51 -5.03
N SER A 13 -15.31 -18.20 -4.81
CA SER A 13 -14.65 -17.23 -5.70
C SER A 13 -13.39 -16.74 -5.01
N GLY A 14 -12.29 -16.79 -5.75
CA GLY A 14 -10.94 -16.89 -5.20
C GLY A 14 -10.46 -15.65 -4.45
N VAL A 15 -10.13 -15.86 -3.18
CA VAL A 15 -9.15 -15.05 -2.44
C VAL A 15 -7.96 -15.96 -2.20
N CYS A 16 -7.10 -16.08 -3.21
CA CYS A 16 -5.85 -16.82 -3.14
C CYS A 16 -4.91 -16.21 -4.16
N LEU A 17 -4.26 -15.08 -3.82
CA LEU A 17 -3.02 -14.58 -4.45
C LEU A 17 -2.56 -13.27 -3.80
N ALA A 18 -2.22 -13.26 -2.50
CA ALA A 18 -1.39 -12.18 -1.93
C ALA A 18 -0.64 -12.53 -0.62
N THR A 19 -0.92 -13.66 0.03
CA THR A 19 -0.53 -13.85 1.46
C THR A 19 0.74 -14.65 1.74
N ALA A 20 1.53 -15.08 0.74
CA ALA A 20 2.59 -16.07 0.98
C ALA A 20 4.05 -15.60 0.79
N ALA A 21 4.32 -14.36 0.36
CA ALA A 21 5.68 -13.98 0.01
C ALA A 21 6.55 -13.48 1.20
N LEU A 22 5.96 -12.98 2.29
CA LEU A 22 6.74 -12.47 3.43
C LEU A 22 7.36 -13.56 4.30
N ALA A 23 6.81 -14.78 4.33
CA ALA A 23 7.23 -15.83 5.28
C ALA A 23 8.50 -16.59 4.87
N ALA A 24 8.99 -16.42 3.64
CA ALA A 24 10.09 -17.22 3.08
C ALA A 24 11.39 -16.43 2.86
N LEU A 25 11.47 -15.17 3.28
CA LEU A 25 12.67 -14.37 3.08
C LEU A 25 13.74 -14.79 4.10
N PRO A 26 14.97 -15.12 3.67
CA PRO A 26 16.06 -15.37 4.61
C PRO A 26 16.30 -14.09 5.42
N LEU A 27 16.07 -14.17 6.74
CA LEU A 27 16.39 -13.16 7.75
C LEU A 27 17.91 -12.98 7.94
N SER A 28 18.72 -13.22 6.91
CA SER A 28 20.11 -12.81 6.87
C SER A 28 20.15 -11.29 6.74
N ALA A 29 20.05 -10.61 7.87
CA ALA A 29 20.22 -9.19 8.00
C ALA A 29 21.66 -8.83 7.61
N PHE A 30 21.87 -8.46 6.35
CA PHE A 30 23.02 -7.63 6.02
C PHE A 30 22.82 -6.32 6.77
N ALA A 31 23.81 -5.91 7.57
CA ALA A 31 23.85 -4.62 8.24
C ALA A 31 24.04 -3.47 7.24
N GLN A 32 23.23 -3.45 6.17
CA GLN A 32 23.16 -2.32 5.26
C GLN A 32 22.31 -1.26 5.93
N GLN A 33 22.93 -0.11 6.17
CA GLN A 33 22.21 1.08 6.59
C GLN A 33 21.11 1.37 5.56
N LEU A 34 19.88 1.52 6.06
CA LEU A 34 18.75 1.90 5.20
C LEU A 34 19.11 3.20 4.48
N PRO A 35 18.99 3.23 3.15
CA PRO A 35 19.25 4.46 2.43
C PRO A 35 18.24 5.50 2.87
N ASP A 36 18.75 6.70 3.15
CA ASP A 36 17.91 7.87 3.33
C ASP A 36 17.43 8.33 1.95
N TYR A 37 16.15 8.13 1.66
CA TYR A 37 15.52 8.67 0.46
C TYR A 37 14.06 8.96 0.75
N SER A 38 13.56 10.04 0.14
CA SER A 38 12.14 10.37 0.10
C SER A 38 11.67 10.33 -1.35
N TYR A 39 10.37 10.18 -1.59
CA TYR A 39 9.84 10.21 -2.95
C TYR A 39 8.43 10.79 -3.01
N VAL A 40 8.07 11.26 -4.20
CA VAL A 40 6.70 11.50 -4.62
C VAL A 40 6.42 10.57 -5.79
N GLY A 41 5.24 9.97 -5.80
CA GLY A 41 4.85 8.96 -6.76
C GLY A 41 3.41 9.10 -7.20
N LEU A 42 3.15 8.42 -8.31
CA LEU A 42 1.85 8.28 -8.92
C LEU A 42 1.64 6.81 -9.27
N GLY A 43 0.40 6.37 -9.24
CA GLY A 43 0.05 4.97 -9.39
C GLY A 43 -1.43 4.75 -9.59
N GLY A 44 -1.81 3.50 -9.44
CA GLY A 44 -3.20 3.09 -9.38
C GLY A 44 -3.42 2.18 -8.17
N GLY A 45 -4.65 2.19 -7.68
CA GLY A 45 -5.15 1.23 -6.71
C GLY A 45 -6.38 0.52 -7.23
N ASP A 46 -7.06 -0.14 -6.32
CA ASP A 46 -8.37 -0.73 -6.53
C ASP A 46 -9.44 0.29 -6.90
N ASP A 47 -9.46 1.45 -6.24
CA ASP A 47 -10.51 2.46 -6.47
C ASP A 47 -10.12 3.46 -7.55
N GLY A 48 -8.84 3.82 -7.64
CA GLY A 48 -8.39 4.49 -8.83
C GLY A 48 -7.00 5.11 -8.83
N PHE A 49 -6.89 6.36 -9.24
CA PHE A 49 -5.59 7.01 -9.40
C PHE A 49 -5.03 7.39 -8.04
N VAL A 50 -3.78 7.00 -7.77
CA VAL A 50 -3.13 7.23 -6.48
C VAL A 50 -1.98 8.22 -6.64
N ILE A 51 -1.97 9.26 -5.81
CA ILE A 51 -0.77 10.05 -5.54
C ILE A 51 -0.25 9.63 -4.17
N ASN A 52 0.99 9.17 -4.10
CA ASN A 52 1.60 8.78 -2.84
C ASN A 52 2.97 9.40 -2.65
N SER A 53 3.42 9.37 -1.41
CA SER A 53 4.74 9.88 -1.06
C SER A 53 5.33 9.10 0.09
N LYS A 54 6.65 9.25 0.23
CA LYS A 54 7.41 8.81 1.39
C LYS A 54 8.29 9.97 1.82
N ILE A 55 8.23 10.30 3.11
CA ILE A 55 9.09 11.29 3.75
C ILE A 55 9.83 10.59 4.87
N THR A 56 11.14 10.43 4.73
CA THR A 56 11.99 9.81 5.76
C THR A 56 12.20 10.80 6.91
N LEU A 57 11.89 10.34 8.14
CA LEU A 57 12.06 11.13 9.36
C LEU A 57 13.41 10.87 10.04
N GLY A 58 13.93 9.65 9.90
CA GLY A 58 15.13 9.16 10.59
C GLY A 58 14.83 7.89 11.39
N ASP A 59 15.87 7.18 11.83
CA ASP A 59 15.76 5.95 12.65
C ASP A 59 14.83 4.89 12.04
N ASN A 60 14.86 4.76 10.71
CA ASN A 60 14.00 3.89 9.91
C ASN A 60 12.50 4.28 9.92
N PHE A 61 12.13 5.42 10.50
CA PHE A 61 10.76 5.92 10.44
C PHE A 61 10.55 6.83 9.23
N SER A 62 9.37 6.67 8.64
CA SER A 62 8.89 7.47 7.52
C SER A 62 7.41 7.82 7.70
N ILE A 63 6.97 8.91 7.09
CA ILE A 63 5.54 9.20 6.89
C ILE A 63 5.23 8.87 5.43
N ARG A 64 4.10 8.21 5.16
CA ARG A 64 3.69 7.86 3.80
C ARG A 64 2.31 8.38 3.40
N PRO A 65 2.15 9.71 3.23
CA PRO A 65 0.87 10.26 2.81
C PRO A 65 0.49 9.74 1.42
N SER A 66 -0.79 9.41 1.25
CA SER A 66 -1.39 9.20 -0.07
C SER A 66 -2.81 9.75 -0.15
N VAL A 67 -3.22 10.05 -1.36
CA VAL A 67 -4.61 10.31 -1.74
C VAL A 67 -4.93 9.48 -2.97
N ALA A 68 -6.14 8.93 -3.03
CA ALA A 68 -6.64 8.23 -4.18
C ALA A 68 -7.98 8.84 -4.63
N THR A 69 -8.24 8.75 -5.93
CA THR A 69 -9.55 9.08 -6.49
C THR A 69 -10.31 7.80 -6.77
N ASP A 70 -11.62 7.83 -6.64
CA ASP A 70 -12.47 6.81 -7.25
C ASP A 70 -12.53 7.00 -8.80
N PHE A 71 -12.49 5.91 -9.53
CA PHE A 71 -12.75 5.87 -10.97
C PHE A 71 -14.25 5.82 -11.31
N ASP A 72 -15.11 5.58 -10.33
CA ASP A 72 -16.55 5.76 -10.46
C ASP A 72 -16.89 7.26 -10.36
N PHE A 73 -16.92 7.91 -11.52
CA PHE A 73 -17.30 9.33 -11.70
C PHE A 73 -18.81 9.58 -11.48
N ASP A 74 -19.41 8.99 -10.45
CA ASP A 74 -20.80 9.25 -10.06
C ASP A 74 -20.86 10.49 -9.14
N ASP A 75 -22.06 11.05 -8.92
CA ASP A 75 -22.28 12.36 -8.26
C ASP A 75 -21.80 12.47 -6.78
N SER A 76 -21.15 11.43 -6.25
CA SER A 76 -20.51 11.38 -4.94
C SER A 76 -19.05 10.94 -5.13
N GLU A 77 -18.21 11.82 -5.68
CA GLU A 77 -16.79 11.53 -5.86
C GLU A 77 -16.07 11.60 -4.52
N ASP A 78 -15.83 10.43 -3.92
CA ASP A 78 -15.05 10.35 -2.69
C ASP A 78 -13.55 10.29 -3.01
N VAL A 79 -12.78 11.15 -2.33
CA VAL A 79 -11.31 11.13 -2.37
C VAL A 79 -10.83 10.45 -1.10
N SER A 80 -10.28 9.26 -1.22
CA SER A 80 -9.69 8.57 -0.08
C SER A 80 -8.31 9.13 0.24
N TYR A 81 -7.95 9.12 1.51
CA TYR A 81 -6.65 9.56 2.00
C TYR A 81 -6.06 8.58 3.00
N LEU A 82 -4.73 8.58 3.10
CA LEU A 82 -3.99 7.78 4.06
C LEU A 82 -2.82 8.60 4.60
N LEU A 83 -2.59 8.54 5.91
CA LEU A 83 -1.46 9.17 6.58
C LEU A 83 -0.87 8.25 7.66
N PRO A 84 -0.09 7.24 7.27
CA PRO A 84 0.58 6.34 8.19
C PRO A 84 2.01 6.79 8.52
N ILE A 85 2.43 6.45 9.72
CA ILE A 85 3.84 6.39 10.10
C ILE A 85 4.29 4.94 9.89
N THR A 86 5.37 4.76 9.15
CA THR A 86 5.92 3.45 8.80
C THR A 86 7.31 3.24 9.35
N TYR A 87 7.61 2.02 9.74
CA TYR A 87 8.96 1.52 9.96
C TYR A 87 9.46 0.83 8.70
N ASP A 88 10.56 1.33 8.14
CA ASP A 88 11.23 0.79 6.97
C ASP A 88 12.20 -0.34 7.39
N LEU A 89 12.08 -1.47 6.74
CA LEU A 89 12.91 -2.65 6.99
C LEU A 89 14.14 -2.63 6.07
N ASN A 90 15.21 -3.30 6.52
CA ASN A 90 16.41 -3.46 5.71
C ASN A 90 16.10 -4.17 4.40
N ALA A 91 16.96 -3.96 3.39
CA ALA A 91 16.79 -4.61 2.11
C ALA A 91 16.76 -6.13 2.24
N VAL A 92 15.84 -6.77 1.52
CA VAL A 92 15.62 -8.23 1.56
C VAL A 92 16.17 -8.97 0.33
N ASP A 93 16.64 -8.24 -0.67
CA ASP A 93 17.27 -8.78 -1.86
C ASP A 93 18.80 -8.65 -1.80
N GLY A 94 19.51 -9.55 -2.48
CA GLY A 94 20.97 -9.49 -2.57
C GLY A 94 21.51 -8.24 -3.30
N GLY A 95 20.65 -7.50 -4.00
CA GLY A 95 20.97 -6.26 -4.69
C GLY A 95 20.85 -5.01 -3.83
N GLY A 96 20.26 -5.09 -2.63
CA GLY A 96 20.04 -3.93 -1.77
C GLY A 96 19.08 -2.92 -2.40
N ARG A 97 17.97 -3.37 -3.00
CA ARG A 97 17.02 -2.54 -3.75
C ARG A 97 15.56 -2.72 -3.32
N VAL A 98 15.23 -3.81 -2.65
CA VAL A 98 13.87 -4.16 -2.23
C VAL A 98 13.75 -3.92 -0.73
N TYR A 99 12.99 -2.89 -0.36
CA TYR A 99 12.83 -2.41 1.01
C TYR A 99 11.37 -2.57 1.46
N PRO A 100 11.06 -3.58 2.30
CA PRO A 100 9.73 -3.70 2.88
C PRO A 100 9.47 -2.62 3.92
N PHE A 101 8.21 -2.29 4.17
CA PHE A 101 7.80 -1.41 5.26
C PHE A 101 6.48 -1.87 5.86
N VAL A 102 6.26 -1.49 7.13
CA VAL A 102 4.98 -1.70 7.83
C VAL A 102 4.68 -0.46 8.67
N GLY A 103 3.42 -0.17 8.91
CA GLY A 103 3.06 0.99 9.71
C GLY A 103 1.59 1.02 10.08
N ALA A 104 1.23 2.13 10.73
CA ALA A 104 -0.14 2.41 11.10
C ALA A 104 -0.35 3.93 11.16
N GLY A 105 -1.61 4.35 11.08
CA GLY A 105 -1.99 5.74 11.18
C GLY A 105 -3.47 5.93 10.93
N LEU A 106 -3.79 6.92 10.13
CA LEU A 106 -5.16 7.31 9.82
C LEU A 106 -5.43 7.16 8.33
N GLY A 107 -6.68 6.87 7.97
CA GLY A 107 -7.19 6.96 6.61
C GLY A 107 -8.69 7.26 6.61
N GLY A 108 -9.30 7.25 5.44
CA GLY A 108 -10.73 7.45 5.24
C GLY A 108 -10.99 8.31 4.02
N ASP A 109 -12.19 8.90 3.95
CA ASP A 109 -12.69 9.57 2.76
C ASP A 109 -12.95 11.05 3.01
N LEU A 110 -12.79 11.84 1.94
CA LEU A 110 -13.15 13.25 1.86
C LEU A 110 -14.29 13.37 0.84
N GLY A 111 -15.39 13.99 1.27
CA GLY A 111 -16.62 14.08 0.49
C GLY A 111 -17.78 14.51 1.35
N ASP A 112 -18.99 14.15 0.93
CA ASP A 112 -20.23 14.48 1.66
C ASP A 112 -20.33 13.75 3.01
N ASP A 113 -19.76 12.54 3.11
CA ASP A 113 -19.68 11.75 4.33
C ASP A 113 -18.22 11.49 4.72
N SER A 114 -17.51 12.57 5.13
CA SER A 114 -16.08 12.47 5.49
C SER A 114 -15.83 11.55 6.70
N THR A 115 -14.89 10.63 6.58
CA THR A 115 -14.54 9.65 7.61
C THR A 115 -13.09 9.81 8.10
N ILE A 116 -12.82 9.35 9.32
CA ILE A 116 -11.47 9.22 9.87
C ILE A 116 -11.37 7.89 10.62
N ASP A 117 -10.57 6.99 10.07
CA ASP A 117 -10.42 5.63 10.57
C ASP A 117 -8.96 5.31 10.87
N PHE A 118 -8.78 4.37 11.79
CA PHE A 118 -7.45 3.81 12.04
C PHE A 118 -7.07 2.88 10.90
N ALA A 119 -5.84 3.02 10.39
CA ALA A 119 -5.32 2.23 9.30
C ALA A 119 -4.04 1.49 9.69
N ILE A 120 -3.89 0.27 9.20
CA ILE A 120 -2.66 -0.51 9.19
C ILE A 120 -2.18 -0.57 7.73
N THR A 121 -0.88 -0.36 7.49
CA THR A 121 -0.31 -0.41 6.15
C THR A 121 0.92 -1.31 6.11
N GLY A 122 1.12 -1.97 4.98
CA GLY A 122 2.33 -2.73 4.70
C GLY A 122 2.63 -2.75 3.21
N GLY A 123 3.91 -2.76 2.86
CA GLY A 123 4.29 -2.67 1.46
C GLY A 123 5.77 -2.87 1.19
N VAL A 124 6.16 -2.55 -0.04
CA VAL A 124 7.53 -2.69 -0.52
C VAL A 124 7.89 -1.58 -1.50
N ASP A 125 9.12 -1.09 -1.37
CA ASP A 125 9.77 -0.19 -2.32
C ASP A 125 10.86 -0.95 -3.09
N TYR A 126 10.85 -0.88 -4.42
CA TYR A 126 11.88 -1.43 -5.30
C TYR A 126 12.60 -0.32 -6.06
N ARG A 127 13.86 -0.05 -5.68
CA ARG A 127 14.72 0.95 -6.33
C ARG A 127 15.32 0.40 -7.61
N PHE A 128 14.58 0.52 -8.72
CA PHE A 128 15.00 -0.03 -10.01
C PHE A 128 15.98 0.85 -10.78
N ALA A 129 16.08 2.14 -10.44
CA ALA A 129 17.08 3.06 -10.99
C ALA A 129 17.48 4.13 -9.97
N ASN A 130 18.55 4.89 -10.25
CA ASN A 130 19.13 5.86 -9.31
C ASN A 130 18.12 6.80 -8.66
N ARG A 131 17.10 7.23 -9.41
CA ARG A 131 16.08 8.18 -8.95
C ARG A 131 14.66 7.66 -9.03
N TRP A 132 14.49 6.36 -9.25
CA TRP A 132 13.20 5.77 -9.50
C TRP A 132 12.95 4.58 -8.59
N VAL A 133 11.76 4.57 -7.99
CA VAL A 133 11.26 3.52 -7.12
C VAL A 133 9.93 3.03 -7.67
N ALA A 134 9.76 1.71 -7.75
CA ALA A 134 8.43 1.12 -7.88
C ALA A 134 7.95 0.84 -6.46
N ASN A 135 6.74 1.23 -6.11
CA ASN A 135 6.19 1.02 -4.78
C ASN A 135 4.89 0.24 -4.87
N GLY A 136 4.61 -0.52 -3.83
CA GLY A 136 3.33 -1.20 -3.65
C GLY A 136 2.95 -1.27 -2.18
N ALA A 137 1.68 -1.08 -1.88
CA ALA A 137 1.16 -1.11 -0.51
C ALA A 137 -0.20 -1.80 -0.45
N VAL A 138 -0.46 -2.44 0.69
CA VAL A 138 -1.77 -2.89 1.12
C VAL A 138 -2.13 -2.11 2.37
N ASN A 139 -3.33 -1.56 2.41
CA ASN A 139 -3.87 -0.82 3.54
C ASN A 139 -5.07 -1.59 4.10
N TYR A 140 -5.26 -1.52 5.41
CA TYR A 140 -6.37 -2.18 6.09
C TYR A 140 -6.95 -1.23 7.12
N LEU A 141 -8.23 -0.91 6.96
CA LEU A 141 -8.99 -0.03 7.85
C LEU A 141 -10.02 -0.88 8.62
N PRO A 142 -9.62 -1.52 9.74
CA PRO A 142 -10.44 -2.50 10.48
C PRO A 142 -11.67 -1.92 11.20
N PHE A 143 -11.87 -0.61 11.16
CA PHE A 143 -12.98 0.06 11.84
C PHE A 143 -13.83 0.91 10.89
N ALA A 144 -13.49 0.90 9.60
CA ALA A 144 -14.36 1.44 8.56
C ALA A 144 -15.66 0.62 8.50
N ASP A 145 -16.72 1.23 7.99
CA ASP A 145 -18.04 0.60 7.86
C ASP A 145 -18.02 -0.57 6.85
N GLY A 146 -17.58 -1.74 7.31
CA GLY A 146 -17.49 -2.95 6.48
C GLY A 146 -16.13 -3.66 6.45
N ASP A 147 -15.15 -3.17 7.21
CA ASP A 147 -13.73 -3.57 7.13
C ASP A 147 -13.16 -3.41 5.72
N GLU A 148 -12.32 -2.40 5.51
CA GLU A 148 -11.83 -2.03 4.17
C GLU A 148 -10.36 -2.44 3.95
N VAL A 149 -10.04 -2.94 2.76
CA VAL A 149 -8.69 -3.39 2.36
C VAL A 149 -8.36 -2.82 0.99
N ASP A 150 -7.39 -1.92 0.95
CA ASP A 150 -7.00 -1.26 -0.29
C ASP A 150 -5.65 -1.75 -0.77
N PHE A 151 -5.42 -1.62 -2.07
CA PHE A 151 -4.16 -1.92 -2.69
C PHE A 151 -3.69 -0.78 -3.57
N SER A 152 -2.39 -0.49 -3.57
CA SER A 152 -1.80 0.47 -4.50
C SER A 152 -0.49 -0.03 -5.10
N LEU A 153 -0.26 0.35 -6.35
CA LEU A 153 1.00 0.19 -7.07
C LEU A 153 1.34 1.47 -7.81
N GLY A 154 2.59 1.89 -7.73
CA GLY A 154 3.02 3.12 -8.36
C GLY A 154 4.50 3.19 -8.67
N VAL A 155 4.86 4.32 -9.27
CA VAL A 155 6.24 4.72 -9.54
C VAL A 155 6.49 6.07 -8.91
N GLY A 156 7.59 6.17 -8.19
CA GLY A 156 8.03 7.39 -7.52
C GLY A 156 9.36 7.89 -8.06
N TYR A 157 9.52 9.21 -8.01
CA TYR A 157 10.79 9.89 -8.23
C TYR A 157 11.39 10.26 -6.88
N THR A 158 12.63 9.82 -6.62
CA THR A 158 13.27 10.02 -5.33
C THR A 158 13.99 11.36 -5.24
N PHE A 159 13.88 12.02 -4.08
CA PHE A 159 14.59 13.25 -3.73
C PHE A 159 15.12 13.17 -2.29
N GLY A 160 16.22 13.87 -2.03
CA GLY A 160 16.97 13.70 -0.77
C GLY A 160 17.75 12.38 -0.73
N GLY A 161 18.85 12.34 0.03
CA GLY A 161 19.75 11.19 0.12
C GLY A 161 21.05 11.33 -0.68
N SER A 162 22.19 11.03 -0.05
CA SER A 162 23.51 10.92 -0.69
C SER A 162 23.67 9.52 -1.29
N TYR A 163 24.20 9.44 -2.52
CA TYR A 163 24.50 8.20 -3.25
C TYR A 163 25.73 7.48 -2.71
#